data_AF-A0A2T5GEV9-F1
#
_entry.id   AF-A0A2T5GEV9-F1
#
_cell.length_a   1.000
_cell.length_b   1.000
_cell.length_c   1.000
_cell.angle_alpha   90.00
_cell.angle_beta   90.00
_cell.angle_gamma   90.00
#
_symmetry.space_group_name_H-M   'P 1'
#
loop_
_entity.id
_entity.type
_entity.pdbx_description
1 polymer ?
#
loop_
_entity_poly.entity_id
_entity_poly.type
_entity_poly.pdbx_seq_one_letter_code
_entity_poly.pdbx_strand_id
1 'polypeptide(L)'
;MWRMDTPDGVIRVAPEAIARLAGYAAGEVYGVVGFAPRGRIKDEVSERLGRRTYRRGIDVSVEDGGLRVTLYLVVRYGTKISEVAMNVQARIRHQLREALGVGEVRVDVFVEGVR
;
A
#
# COMPACT_ATOMS: atom_id res chain seq x y z
N MET A 1 0.64 1.22 -13.81
CA MET A 1 -0.73 0.66 -13.90
C MET A 1 -0.59 -0.85 -14.01
N TRP A 2 -1.30 -1.64 -13.20
CA TRP A 2 -1.24 -3.10 -13.23
C TRP A 2 -2.12 -3.66 -14.34
N ARG A 3 -1.71 -4.77 -14.96
CA ARG A 3 -2.41 -5.41 -16.07
C ARG A 3 -2.72 -6.86 -15.71
N MET A 4 -3.95 -7.28 -15.97
CA MET A 4 -4.39 -8.67 -15.87
C MET A 4 -4.99 -9.09 -17.21
N ASP A 5 -4.58 -10.25 -17.70
CA ASP A 5 -5.15 -10.86 -18.90
C ASP A 5 -6.22 -11.88 -18.46
N THR A 6 -7.42 -11.75 -19.02
CA THR A 6 -8.56 -12.65 -18.79
C THR A 6 -9.02 -13.25 -20.13
N PRO A 7 -9.80 -14.34 -20.13
CA PRO A 7 -10.36 -14.90 -21.37
C PRO A 7 -11.14 -13.88 -22.21
N ASP A 8 -11.80 -12.93 -21.54
CA ASP A 8 -12.66 -11.90 -22.15
C ASP A 8 -11.92 -10.59 -22.49
N GLY A 9 -10.63 -10.47 -22.17
CA GLY A 9 -9.83 -9.28 -22.53
C GLY A 9 -8.77 -8.89 -21.51
N VAL A 10 -8.47 -7.58 -21.44
CA VAL A 10 -7.40 -7.03 -20.61
C VAL A 10 -7.96 -6.04 -19.60
N ILE A 11 -7.76 -6.32 -18.31
CA ILE A 11 -8.12 -5.43 -17.21
C ILE A 11 -6.90 -4.62 -16.80
N ARG A 12 -7.07 -3.30 -16.67
CA ARG A 12 -6.03 -2.39 -16.18
C ARG A 12 -6.44 -1.78 -14.86
N VAL A 13 -5.63 -2.02 -13.82
CA VAL A 13 -5.89 -1.55 -12.47
C VAL A 13 -5.00 -0.36 -12.14
N ALA A 14 -5.63 0.77 -11.81
CA ALA A 14 -4.94 1.98 -11.45
C ALA A 14 -4.21 1.81 -10.09
N PRO A 15 -3.00 2.37 -9.91
CA PRO A 15 -2.28 2.32 -8.63
C PRO A 15 -3.13 2.80 -7.45
N GLU A 16 -4.00 3.79 -7.66
CA GLU A 16 -4.90 4.31 -6.63
C GLU A 16 -5.96 3.29 -6.18
N ALA A 17 -6.37 2.37 -7.05
CA ALA A 17 -7.26 1.27 -6.69
C ALA A 17 -6.53 0.22 -5.86
N ILE A 18 -5.28 -0.11 -6.23
CA ILE A 18 -4.42 -1.02 -5.46
C ILE A 18 -4.14 -0.44 -4.06
N ALA A 19 -3.82 0.85 -3.99
CA ALA A 19 -3.57 1.54 -2.73
C ALA A 19 -4.81 1.54 -1.81
N ARG A 20 -6.02 1.66 -2.38
CA ARG A 20 -7.28 1.55 -1.60
C ARG A 20 -7.47 0.15 -1.05
N LEU A 21 -7.23 -0.89 -1.85
CA LEU A 21 -7.37 -2.27 -1.42
C LEU A 21 -6.34 -2.62 -0.34
N ALA A 22 -5.09 -2.20 -0.51
CA ALA A 22 -4.04 -2.36 0.50
C ALA A 22 -4.37 -1.62 1.81
N GLY A 23 -4.92 -0.40 1.72
CA GLY A 23 -5.35 0.36 2.89
C GLY A 23 -6.52 -0.30 3.63
N TYR A 24 -7.49 -0.85 2.89
CA TYR A 24 -8.57 -1.63 3.48
C TYR A 24 -8.03 -2.84 4.24
N ALA A 25 -7.18 -3.65 3.57
CA ALA A 25 -6.55 -4.82 4.16
C ALA A 25 -5.70 -4.48 5.41
N ALA A 26 -4.95 -3.39 5.38
CA ALA A 26 -4.17 -2.93 6.53
C ALA A 26 -5.06 -2.48 7.71
N GLY A 27 -6.18 -1.82 7.43
CA GLY A 27 -7.12 -1.34 8.45
C GLY A 27 -7.83 -2.45 9.23
N GLU A 28 -7.89 -3.66 8.67
CA GLU A 28 -8.44 -4.83 9.36
C GLU A 28 -7.48 -5.46 10.37
N VAL A 29 -6.19 -5.12 10.31
CA VAL A 29 -5.21 -5.68 11.22
C VAL A 29 -5.31 -5.02 12.59
N TYR A 30 -5.52 -5.86 13.61
CA TYR A 30 -5.53 -5.41 14.99
C TYR A 30 -4.21 -4.70 15.35
N GLY A 31 -4.33 -3.52 15.96
CA GLY A 31 -3.19 -2.68 16.31
C GLY A 31 -2.90 -1.58 15.30
N VAL A 32 -3.51 -1.57 14.11
CA VAL A 32 -3.50 -0.40 13.23
C VAL A 32 -4.55 0.61 13.71
N VAL A 33 -4.13 1.83 14.00
CA VAL A 33 -5.02 2.93 14.46
C VAL A 33 -5.31 3.90 13.33
N GLY A 34 -4.37 4.07 12.42
CA GLY A 34 -4.55 4.94 11.27
C GLY A 34 -3.35 4.95 10.34
N PHE A 35 -3.43 5.82 9.34
CA PHE A 35 -2.40 6.01 8.33
C PHE A 35 -1.81 7.40 8.48
N ALA A 36 -0.49 7.51 8.35
CA ALA A 36 0.21 8.79 8.38
C ALA A 36 0.38 9.31 6.94
N PRO A 37 -0.34 10.36 6.50
CA PRO A 37 -0.10 10.94 5.19
C PRO A 37 1.30 11.54 5.14
N ARG A 38 2.06 11.25 4.07
CA ARG A 38 3.26 12.02 3.76
C ARG A 38 2.85 13.34 3.13
N GLY A 39 3.23 14.45 3.76
CA GLY A 39 3.03 15.79 3.22
C GLY A 39 3.97 16.81 3.84
N ARG A 40 5.14 17.01 3.20
CA ARG A 40 5.86 18.29 3.01
C ARG A 40 7.32 18.02 2.61
N ILE A 41 7.85 18.89 1.76
CA ILE A 41 9.23 18.99 1.22
C ILE A 41 9.50 18.19 -0.08
N LYS A 42 8.83 18.54 -1.18
CA LYS A 42 9.41 18.48 -2.56
C LYS A 42 8.54 19.10 -3.68
N ASP A 43 7.58 19.94 -3.34
CA ASP A 43 6.59 20.43 -4.30
C ASP A 43 7.04 21.65 -5.13
N GLU A 44 8.19 22.30 -4.84
CA GLU A 44 8.65 23.45 -5.64
C GLU A 44 9.41 23.08 -6.94
N VAL A 45 9.72 21.80 -7.20
CA VAL A 45 10.47 21.40 -8.41
C VAL A 45 9.72 20.37 -9.27
N SER A 46 8.60 19.83 -8.80
CA SER A 46 7.97 18.64 -9.38
C SER A 46 6.67 18.91 -10.16
N GLU A 47 6.45 20.12 -10.66
CA GLU A 47 5.28 20.44 -11.52
C GLU A 47 5.29 19.69 -12.87
N ARG A 48 6.36 18.96 -13.22
CA ARG A 48 6.48 18.26 -14.51
C ARG A 48 6.48 16.72 -14.48
N LEU A 49 6.34 16.07 -13.32
CA LEU A 49 6.32 14.59 -13.24
C LEU A 49 4.99 14.06 -12.68
N GLY A 50 4.04 13.91 -13.61
CA GLY A 50 2.86 13.05 -13.58
C GLY A 50 2.46 12.40 -12.25
N ARG A 51 1.43 13.00 -11.63
CA ARG A 51 0.42 12.34 -10.77
C ARG A 51 0.97 11.38 -9.71
N ARG A 52 1.30 11.92 -8.54
CA ARG A 52 1.32 11.13 -7.30
C ARG A 52 0.19 11.58 -6.40
N THR A 53 -0.85 10.76 -6.33
CA THR A 53 -1.98 10.97 -5.43
C THR A 53 -1.56 10.52 -4.02
N TYR A 54 -0.87 11.38 -3.27
CA TYR A 54 -0.25 11.08 -1.96
C TYR A 54 -1.23 11.04 -0.76
N ARG A 55 -2.53 10.91 -0.99
CA ARG A 55 -3.54 11.35 0.01
C ARG A 55 -3.76 10.43 1.22
N ARG A 56 -3.09 9.29 1.37
CA ARG A 56 -3.40 8.30 2.44
C ARG A 56 -2.22 7.57 3.09
N GLY A 57 -0.97 8.01 2.89
CA GLY A 57 0.18 7.31 3.51
C GLY A 57 0.45 5.91 2.92
N ILE A 58 0.03 5.68 1.67
CA ILE A 58 0.25 4.42 0.95
C ILE A 58 0.76 4.77 -0.46
N ASP A 59 1.92 4.23 -0.83
CA ASP A 59 2.52 4.35 -2.16
C ASP A 59 2.53 2.97 -2.83
N VAL A 60 2.22 2.93 -4.13
CA VAL A 60 2.19 1.69 -4.92
C VAL A 60 3.00 1.89 -6.18
N SER A 61 4.03 1.06 -6.36
CA SER A 61 4.80 0.96 -7.59
C SER A 61 4.70 -0.45 -8.17
N VAL A 62 4.91 -0.54 -9.49
CA VAL A 62 5.05 -1.81 -10.20
C VAL A 62 6.54 -1.97 -10.47
N GLU A 63 7.15 -3.04 -9.98
CA GLU A 63 8.58 -3.34 -10.10
C GLU A 63 8.73 -4.79 -10.57
N ASP A 64 9.55 -5.06 -11.59
CA ASP A 64 9.95 -6.40 -12.03
C ASP A 64 8.80 -7.42 -12.23
N GLY A 65 7.62 -6.96 -12.68
CA GLY A 65 6.43 -7.82 -12.84
C GLY A 65 5.67 -8.14 -11.54
N GLY A 66 6.06 -7.53 -10.42
CA GLY A 66 5.39 -7.57 -9.13
C GLY A 66 4.86 -6.20 -8.69
N LEU A 67 4.28 -6.19 -7.49
CA LEU A 67 3.82 -4.97 -6.82
C LEU A 67 4.68 -4.66 -5.62
N ARG A 68 5.04 -3.39 -5.46
CA ARG A 68 5.60 -2.87 -4.21
C ARG A 68 4.62 -1.91 -3.59
N VAL A 69 4.30 -2.16 -2.33
CA VAL A 69 3.39 -1.34 -1.53
C VAL A 69 4.15 -0.82 -0.33
N THR A 70 4.22 0.50 -0.19
CA THR A 70 4.81 1.15 0.98
C THR A 70 3.72 1.80 1.81
N LEU A 71 3.64 1.48 3.10
CA LEU A 71 2.64 2.02 4.02
C LEU A 71 3.30 2.77 5.17
N TYR A 72 2.65 3.86 5.58
CA TYR A 72 3.00 4.66 6.75
C TYR A 72 1.85 4.58 7.75
N LEU A 73 2.08 3.95 8.89
CA LEU A 73 1.03 3.58 9.85
C LEU A 73 1.26 4.25 11.20
N VAL A 74 0.16 4.48 11.90
CA VAL A 74 0.13 4.74 13.34
C VAL A 74 -0.42 3.49 14.01
N VAL A 75 0.31 2.96 14.98
CA VAL A 75 -0.05 1.72 15.67
C VAL A 75 -0.53 1.97 17.09
N ARG A 76 -1.23 1.00 17.68
CA ARG A 76 -1.81 1.12 19.01
C ARG A 76 -0.74 0.99 20.10
N TYR A 77 -0.81 1.83 21.13
CA TYR A 77 0.01 1.70 22.33
C TYR A 77 -0.18 0.33 23.01
N GLY A 78 0.90 -0.22 23.56
CA GLY A 78 0.88 -1.54 24.19
C GLY A 78 0.83 -2.72 23.22
N THR A 79 0.93 -2.49 21.91
CA THR A 79 1.07 -3.58 20.92
C THR A 79 2.52 -3.82 20.53
N LYS A 80 2.86 -5.06 20.17
CA LYS A 80 4.17 -5.39 19.64
C LYS A 80 4.26 -4.94 18.19
N ILE A 81 4.96 -3.82 17.95
CA ILE A 81 5.05 -3.17 16.63
C ILE A 81 5.47 -4.16 15.52
N SER A 82 6.45 -5.02 15.79
CA SER A 82 6.91 -6.02 14.82
C SER A 82 5.81 -7.00 14.42
N GLU A 83 4.94 -7.39 15.34
CA GLU A 83 3.83 -8.31 15.09
C GLU A 83 2.75 -7.63 14.25
N VAL A 84 2.39 -6.39 14.59
CA VAL A 84 1.45 -5.59 13.79
C VAL A 84 1.98 -5.42 12.36
N ALA A 85 3.25 -5.06 12.19
CA ALA A 85 3.87 -4.90 10.88
C ALA A 85 3.86 -6.21 10.07
N MET A 86 4.25 -7.34 10.68
CA MET A 86 4.20 -8.65 10.03
C MET A 86 2.79 -9.04 9.59
N ASN A 87 1.79 -8.79 10.45
CA ASN A 87 0.38 -9.07 10.16
C ASN A 87 -0.14 -8.19 9.03
N VAL A 88 0.19 -6.89 9.01
CA VAL A 88 -0.15 -5.98 7.90
C VAL A 88 0.44 -6.48 6.59
N GLN A 89 1.73 -6.82 6.58
CA GLN A 89 2.38 -7.32 5.39
C GLN A 89 1.71 -8.61 4.89
N ALA A 90 1.42 -9.56 5.78
CA ALA A 90 0.75 -10.81 5.42
C ALA A 90 -0.66 -10.57 4.84
N ARG A 91 -1.46 -9.72 5.49
CA ARG A 91 -2.83 -9.40 5.07
C ARG A 91 -2.87 -8.73 3.70
N ILE A 92 -2.01 -7.74 3.46
CA ILE A 92 -1.90 -7.06 2.15
C ILE A 92 -1.44 -8.02 1.06
N ARG A 93 -0.39 -8.82 1.32
CA ARG A 93 0.10 -9.81 0.34
C ARG A 93 -1.02 -10.76 -0.06
N HIS A 94 -1.75 -11.30 0.91
CA HIS A 94 -2.86 -12.21 0.64
C HIS A 94 -3.94 -11.52 -0.20
N GLN A 95 -4.42 -10.35 0.23
CA GLN A 95 -5.52 -9.65 -0.45
C GLN A 95 -5.17 -9.25 -1.89
N LEU A 96 -3.94 -8.78 -2.14
CA LEU A 96 -3.51 -8.38 -3.48
C LEU A 96 -3.26 -9.59 -4.40
N ARG A 97 -2.75 -10.70 -3.86
CA ARG A 97 -2.60 -11.94 -4.61
C ARG A 97 -3.95 -12.49 -5.05
N GLU A 98 -4.89 -12.53 -4.12
CA GLU A 98 -6.25 -13.02 -4.36
C GLU A 98 -7.00 -12.15 -5.37
N ALA A 99 -6.99 -10.82 -5.18
CA ALA A 99 -7.77 -9.92 -6.02
C ALA A 99 -7.16 -9.67 -7.40
N LEU A 100 -5.83 -9.69 -7.53
CA LEU A 100 -5.13 -9.22 -8.73
C LEU A 100 -4.29 -10.31 -9.42
N GLY A 101 -4.22 -11.52 -8.88
CA GLY A 101 -3.43 -12.62 -9.42
C GLY A 101 -1.91 -12.33 -9.47
N VAL A 102 -1.43 -11.40 -8.65
CA VAL A 102 -0.03 -10.96 -8.66
C VAL A 102 0.85 -12.05 -8.03
N GLY A 103 1.94 -12.46 -8.65
CA GLY A 103 2.87 -13.45 -8.07
C GLY A 103 3.66 -12.90 -6.88
N GLU A 104 4.37 -11.79 -7.11
CA GLU A 104 5.24 -11.15 -6.13
C GLU A 104 4.66 -9.83 -5.61
N VAL A 105 4.49 -9.74 -4.29
CA VAL A 105 4.02 -8.53 -3.60
C VAL A 105 4.99 -8.21 -2.47
N ARG A 106 5.78 -7.15 -2.64
CA ARG A 106 6.64 -6.58 -1.60
C ARG A 106 5.87 -5.54 -0.80
N VAL A 107 5.96 -5.61 0.52
CA VAL A 107 5.22 -4.70 1.42
C VAL A 107 6.19 -4.12 2.43
N ASP A 108 6.44 -2.81 2.31
CA ASP A 108 7.28 -2.03 3.21
C ASP A 108 6.38 -1.29 4.20
N VAL A 109 6.61 -1.46 5.50
CA VAL A 109 5.79 -0.85 6.56
C VAL A 109 6.66 0.07 7.40
N PHE A 110 6.31 1.35 7.42
CA PHE A 110 6.90 2.38 8.25
C PHE A 110 5.92 2.75 9.36
N VAL A 111 6.38 2.72 10.60
CA VAL A 111 5.57 3.09 11.77
C VAL A 111 5.99 4.48 12.19
N GLU A 112 5.13 5.46 11.92
CA GLU A 112 5.40 6.88 12.11
C GLU A 112 4.96 7.37 13.50
N GLY A 113 4.20 6.55 14.24
CA GLY A 113 3.76 6.90 15.58
C GLY A 113 3.03 5.77 16.30
N VAL A 114 2.79 6.00 17.58
CA VAL A 114 2.05 5.11 18.48
C VAL A 114 0.98 5.93 19.18
N ARG A 115 -0.25 5.41 19.28
CA ARG A 115 -1.38 6.08 19.94
C ARG A 115 -2.26 5.13 20.74
#